data_AF-Q49X81-F1
#
_entry.id   AF-Q49X81-F1
#
_cell.length_a   1.000
_cell.length_b   1.000
_cell.length_c   1.000
_cell.angle_alpha   90.00
_cell.angle_beta   90.00
_cell.angle_gamma   90.00
#
_symmetry.space_group_name_H-M   'P 1'
#
loop_
_entity.id
_entity.type
_entity.pdbx_description
1 polymer ?
#
loop_
_entity_poly.entity_id
_entity_poly.type
_entity_poly.pdbx_seq_one_letter_code
_entity_poly.pdbx_strand_id
1 'polypeptide(L)'
;MMEMVKNKTQAVAIHGCVGDDSIVYMGGKDESLIRALKEQFEQLDIKVDQAPKHMSGAHDDNIIIVCTGEGVQLELTSGLRKLCFKNQKYNKHSREDQSNWSQFMDNFTIAIVQAIQKVQ
;
A
#
# COMPACT_ATOMS: atom_id res chain seq x y z
N MET A 1 -13.84 -9.54 8.04
CA MET A 1 -12.39 -9.23 7.94
C MET A 1 -11.58 -10.31 8.63
N MET A 2 -11.67 -10.47 9.97
CA MET A 2 -10.90 -11.48 10.73
C MET A 2 -10.94 -12.90 10.14
N GLU A 3 -12.13 -13.40 9.76
CA GLU A 3 -12.26 -14.75 9.16
C GLU A 3 -11.55 -14.90 7.82
N MET A 4 -11.41 -13.82 7.04
CA MET A 4 -10.75 -13.85 5.72
C MET A 4 -9.22 -13.90 5.83
N VAL A 5 -8.66 -13.35 6.91
CA VAL A 5 -7.22 -13.18 7.10
C VAL A 5 -6.61 -14.17 8.09
N LYS A 6 -7.44 -14.83 8.93
CA LYS A 6 -7.01 -15.76 9.99
C LYS A 6 -6.07 -16.89 9.54
N ASN A 7 -6.15 -17.32 8.28
CA ASN A 7 -5.35 -18.41 7.72
C ASN A 7 -4.37 -17.94 6.63
N LYS A 8 -4.11 -16.62 6.54
CA LYS A 8 -3.18 -16.05 5.57
C LYS A 8 -1.82 -15.87 6.23
N THR A 9 -0.77 -16.29 5.55
CA THR A 9 0.63 -16.16 6.00
C THR A 9 1.18 -14.76 5.75
N GLN A 10 0.55 -14.00 4.84
CA GLN A 10 0.94 -12.64 4.46
C GLN A 10 -0.30 -11.76 4.37
N ALA A 11 -0.15 -10.51 4.80
CA ALA A 11 -1.17 -9.48 4.62
C ALA A 11 -0.53 -8.12 4.34
N VAL A 12 -1.10 -7.41 3.37
CA VAL A 12 -0.83 -6.01 3.09
C VAL A 12 -2.14 -5.26 3.26
N ALA A 13 -2.19 -4.23 4.11
CA ALA A 13 -3.30 -3.27 4.04
C ALA A 13 -2.87 -1.96 3.39
N ILE A 14 -3.86 -1.36 2.76
CA ILE A 14 -3.72 -0.15 1.97
C ILE A 14 -4.62 0.91 2.59
N HIS A 15 -3.99 1.97 3.08
CA HIS A 15 -4.60 3.11 3.72
C HIS A 15 -4.29 4.39 2.93
N GLY A 16 -5.02 5.46 3.22
CA GLY A 16 -4.80 6.76 2.62
C GLY A 16 -4.46 7.79 3.68
N CYS A 17 -3.39 8.55 3.46
CA CYS A 17 -3.02 9.70 4.29
C CYS A 17 -3.06 11.00 3.46
N VAL A 18 -2.94 12.13 4.15
CA VAL A 18 -2.85 13.46 3.55
C VAL A 18 -1.40 13.75 3.16
N GLY A 19 -1.20 14.37 2.00
CA GLY A 19 0.11 14.78 1.49
C GLY A 19 0.04 14.98 -0.02
N ASP A 20 0.63 16.06 -0.53
CA ASP A 20 0.56 16.38 -1.97
C ASP A 20 1.69 15.74 -2.78
N ASP A 21 2.78 15.34 -2.12
CA ASP A 21 3.87 14.59 -2.75
C ASP A 21 3.46 13.14 -3.05
N SER A 22 4.15 12.49 -3.99
CA SER A 22 3.98 11.06 -4.28
C SER A 22 4.84 10.22 -3.35
N ILE A 23 4.29 9.90 -2.16
CA ILE A 23 4.97 9.14 -1.12
C ILE A 23 4.12 7.97 -0.66
N VAL A 24 4.76 6.82 -0.46
CA VAL A 24 4.24 5.68 0.31
C VAL A 24 4.96 5.65 1.66
N TYR A 25 4.19 5.79 2.73
CA TYR A 25 4.69 5.52 4.08
C TYR A 25 4.46 4.06 4.42
N MET A 26 5.52 3.34 4.79
CA MET A 26 5.48 1.90 5.03
C MET A 26 5.79 1.56 6.48
N GLY A 27 5.01 0.64 7.04
CA GLY A 27 5.23 0.05 8.36
C GLY A 27 4.80 -1.41 8.38
N GLY A 28 4.93 -2.07 9.53
CA GLY A 28 4.64 -3.49 9.67
C GLY A 28 5.77 -4.28 10.32
N LYS A 29 5.57 -5.59 10.47
CA LYS A 29 6.54 -6.53 11.08
C LYS A 29 7.14 -7.54 10.08
N ASP A 30 6.57 -7.68 8.87
CA ASP A 30 7.14 -8.52 7.81
C ASP A 30 8.26 -7.79 7.07
N GLU A 31 9.49 -7.91 7.59
CA GLU A 31 10.66 -7.25 7.01
C GLU A 31 10.97 -7.69 5.58
N SER A 32 10.71 -8.95 5.24
CA SER A 32 10.97 -9.50 3.91
C SER A 32 10.06 -8.85 2.89
N LEU A 33 8.75 -8.77 3.19
CA LEU A 33 7.77 -8.13 2.32
C LEU A 33 7.98 -6.61 2.25
N ILE A 34 8.37 -5.96 3.36
CA ILE A 34 8.76 -4.53 3.37
C ILE A 34 9.89 -4.27 2.38
N ARG A 35 10.96 -5.08 2.40
CA ARG A 35 12.10 -4.93 1.48
C ARG A 35 11.66 -5.16 0.03
N ALA A 36 10.89 -6.21 -0.24
CA ALA A 36 10.40 -6.50 -1.57
C ALA A 36 9.49 -5.38 -2.13
N LEU A 37 8.59 -4.83 -1.32
CA LEU A 37 7.73 -3.70 -1.71
C LEU A 37 8.54 -2.44 -1.97
N LYS A 38 9.53 -2.15 -1.11
CA LYS A 38 10.41 -0.99 -1.29
C LYS A 38 11.15 -1.03 -2.63
N GLU A 39 11.76 -2.17 -2.96
CA GLU A 39 12.45 -2.35 -4.25
C GLU A 39 11.52 -2.12 -5.46
N GLN A 40 10.29 -2.63 -5.39
CA GLN A 40 9.30 -2.47 -6.47
C GLN A 40 8.83 -1.02 -6.62
N PHE A 41 8.62 -0.31 -5.51
CA PHE A 41 8.19 1.09 -5.55
C PHE A 41 9.30 2.04 -6.00
N GLU A 42 10.56 1.79 -5.61
CA GLU A 42 11.70 2.57 -6.09
C GLU A 42 11.88 2.46 -7.61
N GLN A 43 11.56 1.31 -8.22
CA GLN A 43 11.55 1.13 -9.69
C GLN A 43 10.46 1.94 -10.41
N LEU A 44 9.44 2.40 -9.67
CA LEU A 44 8.36 3.24 -10.20
C LEU A 44 8.57 4.73 -9.89
N ASP A 45 9.78 5.12 -9.46
CA ASP A 45 10.11 6.47 -8.98
C ASP A 45 9.19 6.95 -7.84
N ILE A 46 8.64 6.01 -7.07
CA ILE A 46 7.82 6.31 -5.90
C ILE A 46 8.74 6.47 -4.70
N LYS A 47 8.62 7.60 -4.01
CA LYS A 47 9.32 7.79 -2.74
C LYS A 47 8.72 6.89 -1.66
N VAL A 48 9.57 6.10 -1.01
CA VAL A 48 9.19 5.25 0.13
C VAL A 48 9.86 5.75 1.39
N ASP A 49 9.04 6.13 2.38
CA ASP A 49 9.52 6.56 3.69
C ASP A 49 8.98 5.63 4.79
N GLN A 50 9.71 5.54 5.90
CA GLN A 50 9.19 4.84 7.07
C GLN A 50 7.99 5.61 7.63
N ALA A 51 6.89 4.90 7.86
CA ALA A 51 5.70 5.52 8.40
C ALA A 51 5.96 6.07 9.82
N PRO A 52 5.58 7.33 10.11
CA PRO A 52 5.72 7.91 11.45
C PRO A 52 5.04 7.03 12.50
N LYS A 53 5.54 6.99 13.74
CA LYS A 53 5.01 6.10 14.80
C LYS A 53 3.48 6.10 14.90
N HIS A 54 2.84 7.27 14.81
CA HIS A 54 1.39 7.44 14.90
C HIS A 54 0.59 7.01 13.64
N MET A 55 1.24 6.75 12.51
CA MET A 55 0.64 6.26 11.25
C MET A 55 1.24 4.93 10.78
N SER A 56 2.18 4.37 11.54
CA SER A 56 2.97 3.20 11.15
C SER A 56 2.19 1.90 11.08
N GLY A 57 0.98 1.89 11.64
CA GLY A 57 0.27 0.65 11.90
C GLY A 57 1.02 -0.29 12.85
N ALA A 58 2.06 0.17 13.56
CA ALA A 58 2.87 -0.67 14.45
C ALA A 58 2.30 -0.79 15.88
N HIS A 59 1.15 -0.17 16.17
CA HIS A 59 0.43 -0.43 17.41
C HIS A 59 -0.14 -1.84 17.39
N ASP A 60 -0.03 -2.57 18.50
CA ASP A 60 -0.50 -3.96 18.61
C ASP A 60 -2.01 -4.13 18.39
N ASP A 61 -2.78 -3.03 18.37
CA ASP A 61 -4.22 -3.01 18.03
C ASP A 61 -4.49 -2.86 16.52
N ASN A 62 -3.46 -2.74 15.68
CA ASN A 62 -3.64 -2.72 14.23
C ASN A 62 -4.13 -4.10 13.76
N ILE A 63 -5.32 -4.13 13.17
CA ILE A 63 -5.98 -5.35 12.70
C ILE A 63 -5.09 -6.23 11.81
N ILE A 64 -4.14 -5.65 11.07
CA ILE A 64 -3.19 -6.40 10.24
C ILE A 64 -2.23 -7.20 11.12
N ILE A 65 -1.59 -6.54 12.10
CA ILE A 65 -0.67 -7.16 13.06
C ILE A 65 -1.43 -8.14 13.95
N VAL A 66 -2.64 -7.79 14.38
CA VAL A 66 -3.53 -8.67 15.17
C VAL A 66 -3.91 -9.93 14.38
N CYS A 67 -4.03 -9.85 13.05
CA CYS A 67 -4.46 -10.97 12.23
C CYS A 67 -3.34 -11.88 11.74
N THR A 68 -2.15 -11.33 11.43
CA THR A 68 -1.06 -12.12 10.82
C THR A 68 0.20 -12.21 11.66
N GLY A 69 0.35 -11.42 12.73
CA GLY A 69 1.60 -11.31 13.51
C GLY A 69 2.72 -10.55 12.79
N GLU A 70 2.82 -10.71 11.46
CA GLU A 70 3.83 -10.13 10.57
C GLU A 70 3.17 -9.65 9.27
N GLY A 71 2.52 -8.49 9.29
CA GLY A 71 1.94 -7.89 8.07
C GLY A 71 2.54 -6.53 7.75
N VAL A 72 2.19 -5.98 6.59
CA VAL A 72 2.65 -4.66 6.10
C VAL A 72 1.47 -3.70 5.97
N GLN A 73 1.68 -2.45 6.37
CA GLN A 73 0.74 -1.35 6.14
C GLN A 73 1.36 -0.32 5.19
N LEU A 74 0.59 0.05 4.17
CA LEU A 74 0.90 1.11 3.22
C LEU A 74 -0.02 2.30 3.46
N GLU A 75 0.56 3.45 3.72
CA GLU A 75 -0.16 4.73 3.85
C GLU A 75 0.11 5.59 2.61
N LEU A 76 -0.89 5.70 1.75
CA LEU A 76 -0.78 6.36 0.45
C LEU A 76 -1.20 7.83 0.54
N THR A 77 -0.26 8.73 0.30
CA THR A 77 -0.52 10.18 0.19
C THR A 77 -1.60 10.50 -0.84
N SER A 78 -2.28 11.64 -0.68
CA SER A 78 -3.23 12.13 -1.69
C SER A 78 -2.58 12.39 -3.04
N GLY A 79 -1.32 12.86 -3.09
CA GLY A 79 -0.55 13.05 -4.30
C GLY A 79 -0.42 11.77 -5.10
N LEU A 80 0.08 10.70 -4.46
CA LEU A 80 0.20 9.37 -5.09
C LEU A 80 -1.14 8.82 -5.54
N ARG A 81 -2.18 8.88 -4.70
CA ARG A 81 -3.52 8.35 -5.04
C ARG A 81 -4.15 9.05 -6.24
N LYS A 82 -3.84 10.34 -6.48
CA LYS A 82 -4.29 11.07 -7.67
C LYS A 82 -3.66 10.51 -8.95
N LEU A 83 -2.39 10.06 -8.90
CA LEU A 83 -1.70 9.48 -10.06
C LEU A 83 -2.39 8.24 -10.59
N CYS A 84 -3.12 7.50 -9.74
CA CYS A 84 -3.88 6.33 -10.16
C CYS A 84 -5.02 6.65 -11.16
N PHE A 85 -5.40 7.92 -11.31
CA PHE A 85 -6.52 8.34 -12.17
C PHE A 85 -6.07 9.36 -13.22
N LYS A 86 -6.50 9.18 -14.48
CA LYS A 86 -6.14 10.04 -15.62
C LYS A 86 -6.50 11.50 -15.37
N ASN A 87 -7.67 11.73 -14.77
CA ASN A 87 -8.15 13.07 -14.43
C ASN A 87 -7.64 13.62 -13.08
N GLN A 88 -6.75 12.88 -12.40
CA GLN A 88 -6.20 13.19 -11.08
C GLN A 88 -7.26 13.44 -9.99
N LYS A 89 -8.48 12.92 -10.16
CA LYS A 89 -9.56 12.96 -9.17
C LYS A 89 -9.80 11.55 -8.66
N TYR A 90 -9.94 11.42 -7.35
CA TYR A 90 -10.19 10.14 -6.68
C TYR A 90 -11.54 10.11 -5.95
N ASN A 91 -12.48 11.01 -6.30
CA ASN A 91 -13.85 10.93 -5.80
C ASN A 91 -14.55 9.65 -6.30
N LYS A 92 -15.68 9.29 -5.71
CA LYS A 92 -16.40 8.03 -6.01
C LYS A 92 -16.56 7.79 -7.52
N HIS A 93 -17.06 8.78 -8.24
CA HIS A 93 -17.30 8.69 -9.68
C HIS A 93 -16.01 8.40 -10.47
N SER A 94 -14.92 9.10 -10.16
CA SER A 94 -13.62 8.87 -10.82
C SER A 94 -12.98 7.52 -10.50
N ARG A 95 -13.32 6.90 -9.36
CA ARG A 95 -12.84 5.57 -8.98
C ARG A 95 -13.62 4.44 -9.65
N GLU A 96 -14.93 4.62 -9.81
CA GLU A 96 -15.82 3.61 -10.40
C GLU A 96 -15.72 3.58 -11.94
N ASP A 97 -15.25 4.65 -12.56
CA ASP A 97 -14.98 4.71 -14.00
C ASP A 97 -13.60 4.07 -14.34
N GLN A 98 -13.63 2.84 -14.82
CA GLN A 98 -12.41 2.11 -15.24
C GLN A 98 -11.70 2.78 -16.41
N SER A 99 -12.41 3.52 -17.27
CA SER A 99 -11.77 4.24 -18.38
C SER A 99 -10.88 5.38 -17.89
N ASN A 100 -11.09 5.84 -16.65
CA ASN A 100 -10.31 6.86 -15.98
C ASN A 100 -9.12 6.28 -15.18
N TRP A 101 -8.95 4.96 -15.08
CA TRP A 101 -7.79 4.38 -14.43
C TRP A 101 -6.53 4.61 -15.29
N SER A 102 -5.46 5.04 -14.65
CA SER A 102 -4.19 5.36 -15.32
C SER A 102 -3.31 4.11 -15.49
N GLN A 103 -2.33 4.19 -16.38
CA GLN A 103 -1.27 3.17 -16.47
C GLN A 103 -0.48 3.04 -15.16
N PHE A 104 -0.35 4.13 -14.39
CA PHE A 104 0.29 4.09 -13.08
C PHE A 104 -0.46 3.18 -12.10
N MET A 105 -1.80 3.15 -12.13
CA MET A 105 -2.59 2.25 -11.28
C MET A 105 -2.26 0.78 -11.56
N ASP A 106 -2.13 0.40 -12.83
CA ASP A 106 -1.77 -0.95 -13.22
C ASP A 106 -0.35 -1.28 -12.75
N ASN A 107 0.62 -0.41 -13.03
CA ASN A 107 2.01 -0.60 -12.63
C ASN A 107 2.16 -0.72 -11.11
N PHE A 108 1.47 0.14 -10.36
CA PHE A 108 1.46 0.12 -8.90
C PHE A 108 0.87 -1.19 -8.35
N THR A 109 -0.20 -1.69 -8.97
CA THR A 109 -0.82 -2.96 -8.58
C THR A 109 0.10 -4.15 -8.88
N ILE A 110 0.74 -4.15 -10.06
CA ILE A 110 1.71 -5.18 -10.46
C ILE A 110 2.90 -5.20 -9.49
N ALA A 111 3.43 -4.03 -9.11
CA ALA A 111 4.51 -3.92 -8.14
C ALA A 111 4.16 -4.58 -6.79
N ILE A 112 2.95 -4.35 -6.26
CA ILE A 112 2.50 -4.99 -5.02
C ILE A 112 2.40 -6.51 -5.19
N VAL A 113 1.81 -6.99 -6.29
CA VAL A 113 1.66 -8.43 -6.56
C VAL A 113 3.01 -9.12 -6.70
N GLN A 114 3.96 -8.50 -7.43
CA GLN A 114 5.31 -9.04 -7.61
C GLN A 114 6.07 -9.10 -6.28
N ALA A 115 5.93 -8.08 -5.42
CA ALA A 115 6.53 -8.09 -4.09
C ALA A 115 6.00 -9.25 -3.24
N ILE A 116 4.68 -9.47 -3.22
CA ILE A 116 4.05 -10.59 -2.49
C ILE A 116 4.54 -11.94 -3.04
N GLN A 117 4.57 -12.12 -4.36
CA GLN A 117 5.03 -13.35 -5.00
C GLN A 117 6.52 -13.65 -4.71
N LYS A 118 7.35 -12.62 -4.55
CA LYS A 118 8.79 -12.77 -4.28
C LYS A 118 9.09 -13.35 -2.89
N VAL A 119 8.18 -13.21 -1.93
CA VAL A 119 8.38 -13.64 -0.53
C VAL A 119 7.54 -14.86 -0.14
N GLN A 120 6.84 -15.48 -1.10
CA GLN A 120 6.11 -16.74 -0.92
C GLN A 120 7.02 -17.97 -1.00
#